data_AF-A0A6L5GDE2-F1
#
_entry.id   AF-A0A6L5GDE2-F1
#
_cell.length_a   1.000
_cell.length_b   1.000
_cell.length_c   1.000
_cell.angle_alpha   90.00
_cell.angle_beta   90.00
_cell.angle_gamma   90.00
#
_symmetry.space_group_name_H-M   'P 1'
#
loop_
_entity.id
_entity.type
_entity.pdbx_description
1 polymer ?
#
loop_
_entity_poly.entity_id
_entity_poly.type
_entity_poly.pdbx_seq_one_letter_code
_entity_poly.pdbx_strand_id
1 'polypeptide(L)'
;MADPTVAESEPDPEKDGWLGDFRRGPAVFALYRVGVGEGWHPLGPPEYRIECNDGAGAREICRFVDEPDAVPEWRGAWRGDEWCEWILSRARGLIAEPDNT
;
A
#
# COMPACT_ATOMS: atom_id res chain seq x y z
N MET A 1 5.32 -7.17 32.55
CA MET A 1 5.75 -7.47 31.17
C MET A 1 4.61 -6.97 30.28
N ALA A 2 4.76 -5.80 29.68
CA ALA A 2 3.75 -5.27 28.76
C ALA A 2 4.14 -5.69 27.35
N ASP A 3 3.26 -6.43 26.68
CA ASP A 3 3.30 -6.63 25.24
C ASP A 3 3.29 -5.25 24.57
N PRO A 4 4.27 -4.90 23.71
CA PRO A 4 4.08 -3.78 22.82
C PRO A 4 3.04 -4.24 21.81
N THR A 5 1.78 -3.86 22.01
CA THR A 5 0.79 -3.84 20.95
C THR A 5 1.45 -3.11 19.78
N VAL A 6 1.74 -3.85 18.71
CA VAL A 6 2.14 -3.27 17.43
C VAL A 6 0.99 -2.36 17.06
N ALA A 7 1.14 -1.07 17.31
CA ALA A 7 0.21 -0.08 16.81
C ALA A 7 0.33 -0.21 15.30
N GLU A 8 -0.67 -0.80 14.64
CA GLU A 8 -0.84 -0.68 13.20
C GLU A 8 -0.77 0.83 12.92
N SER A 9 0.36 1.29 12.39
CA SER A 9 0.56 2.70 12.10
C SER A 9 -0.56 3.14 11.18
N GLU A 10 -1.45 3.98 11.71
CA GLU A 10 -2.54 4.57 10.94
C GLU A 10 -1.93 5.31 9.74
N PRO A 11 -2.57 5.23 8.55
CA PRO A 11 -2.08 5.86 7.35
C PRO A 11 -1.91 7.38 7.53
N ASP A 12 -0.71 7.91 7.32
CA ASP A 12 -0.38 9.34 7.48
C ASP A 12 0.11 9.88 6.13
N PRO A 13 -0.75 10.61 5.39
CA PRO A 13 -0.43 11.06 4.03
C PRO A 13 0.71 12.09 3.97
N GLU A 14 1.09 12.71 5.10
CA GLU A 14 2.23 13.64 5.16
C GLU A 14 3.56 12.89 5.35
N LYS A 15 3.52 11.68 5.92
CA LYS A 15 4.70 10.83 6.12
C LYS A 15 4.87 9.79 5.02
N ASP A 16 3.77 9.38 4.40
CA ASP A 16 3.77 8.40 3.34
C ASP A 16 4.12 9.05 2.00
N GLY A 17 5.14 8.50 1.33
CA GLY A 17 5.60 9.00 0.04
C GLY A 17 4.71 8.49 -1.08
N TRP A 18 3.88 9.34 -1.67
CA TRP A 18 3.13 8.99 -2.88
C TRP A 18 4.08 8.62 -4.03
N LEU A 19 3.74 7.55 -4.76
CA LEU A 19 4.56 7.02 -5.85
C LEU A 19 3.88 7.09 -7.22
N GLY A 20 2.56 7.27 -7.26
CA GLY A 20 1.83 7.31 -8.52
C GLY A 20 0.38 6.85 -8.41
N ASP A 21 -0.34 6.99 -9.51
CA ASP A 21 -1.69 6.46 -9.67
C ASP A 21 -1.87 5.58 -10.91
N PHE A 22 -2.81 4.64 -10.83
CA PHE A 22 -3.21 3.81 -11.95
C PHE A 22 -4.72 3.54 -11.91
N ARG A 23 -5.32 3.20 -13.06
CA ARG A 23 -6.77 3.17 -13.20
C ARG A 23 -7.28 1.90 -13.87
N ARG A 24 -8.47 1.47 -13.45
CA ARG A 24 -9.27 0.44 -14.14
C ARG A 24 -10.74 0.83 -14.11
N GLY A 25 -11.26 1.23 -15.26
CA GLY A 25 -12.62 1.77 -15.35
C GLY A 25 -12.76 3.03 -14.49
N PRO A 26 -13.81 3.14 -13.65
CA PRO A 26 -14.00 4.30 -12.77
C PRO A 26 -13.08 4.29 -11.53
N ALA A 27 -12.45 3.15 -11.20
CA ALA A 27 -11.61 3.03 -10.02
C ALA A 27 -10.21 3.62 -10.27
N VAL A 28 -9.80 4.51 -9.36
CA VAL A 28 -8.45 5.08 -9.29
C VAL A 28 -7.72 4.47 -8.11
N PHE A 29 -6.53 3.95 -8.36
CA PHE A 29 -5.66 3.37 -7.36
C PHE A 29 -4.45 4.28 -7.16
N ALA A 30 -4.12 4.60 -5.92
CA ALA A 30 -2.94 5.38 -5.58
C ALA A 30 -1.98 4.53 -4.76
N LEU A 31 -0.69 4.56 -5.12
CA LEU A 31 0.35 3.85 -4.41
C LEU A 31 1.13 4.81 -3.52
N TYR A 32 1.36 4.39 -2.28
CA TYR A 32 2.16 5.11 -1.32
C TYR A 32 3.22 4.17 -0.75
N ARG A 33 4.44 4.68 -0.60
CA ARG A 33 5.44 4.09 0.28
C ARG A 33 5.12 4.52 1.70
N VAL A 34 4.88 3.55 2.57
CA VAL A 34 4.62 3.82 3.98
C VAL A 34 5.91 4.29 4.63
N GLY A 35 5.86 5.42 5.33
CA GLY A 35 7.01 5.93 6.09
C GLY A 35 7.47 4.94 7.15
N VAL A 36 8.76 4.98 7.52
CA VAL A 36 9.29 4.21 8.67
C VAL A 36 8.69 4.83 9.94
N GLY A 37 7.56 4.28 10.41
CA GLY A 37 6.95 4.68 11.67
C GLY A 37 7.88 4.43 12.87
N GLU A 38 7.61 5.09 14.00
CA GLU A 38 8.35 4.84 15.24
C GLU A 38 8.21 3.36 15.64
N GLY A 39 9.31 2.61 15.58
CA GLY A 39 9.38 1.18 15.91
C GLY A 39 9.70 0.26 14.74
N TRP A 40 9.64 0.73 13.49
CA TRP A 40 10.10 -0.05 12.34
C TRP A 40 11.60 0.10 12.15
N HIS A 41 12.30 -1.02 11.94
CA HIS A 41 13.75 -1.00 11.79
C HIS A 41 14.12 -0.28 10.47
N PRO A 42 14.97 0.75 10.47
CA PRO A 42 15.34 1.50 9.24
C PRO A 42 15.99 0.65 8.15
N LEU A 43 16.44 -0.57 8.49
CA LEU A 43 17.01 -1.55 7.55
C LEU A 43 16.01 -2.61 7.08
N GLY A 44 14.76 -2.54 7.53
CA GLY A 44 13.70 -3.42 7.06
C GLY A 44 13.36 -3.15 5.60
N PRO A 45 12.76 -4.13 4.90
CA PRO A 45 12.23 -3.91 3.57
C PRO A 45 11.20 -2.77 3.56
N PRO A 46 11.07 -2.04 2.44
CA PRO A 46 10.06 -0.99 2.34
C PRO A 46 8.65 -1.58 2.32
N GLU A 47 7.74 -0.90 3.02
CA GLU A 47 6.31 -1.21 3.05
C GLU A 47 5.53 -0.23 2.15
N TYR A 48 4.47 -0.73 1.54
CA TYR A 48 3.64 0.01 0.60
C TYR A 48 2.16 -0.16 0.92
N ARG A 49 1.40 0.91 0.68
CA ARG A 49 -0.05 0.97 0.78
C ARG A 49 -0.66 1.28 -0.58
N ILE A 50 -1.74 0.58 -0.91
CA ILE A 50 -2.59 0.90 -2.05
C ILE A 50 -3.93 1.40 -1.54
N GLU A 51 -4.32 2.58 -1.99
CA GLU A 51 -5.66 3.11 -1.81
C GLU A 51 -6.46 2.98 -3.10
N CYS A 52 -7.77 2.75 -2.98
CA CYS A 52 -8.70 2.78 -4.09
C CYS A 52 -9.79 3.82 -3.84
N ASN A 53 -10.04 4.65 -4.85
CA ASN A 53 -11.19 5.53 -4.93
C ASN A 53 -12.07 5.09 -6.10
N ASP A 54 -13.23 4.55 -5.76
CA ASP A 54 -14.27 4.04 -6.67
C ASP A 54 -15.45 5.02 -6.83
N GLY A 55 -15.28 6.26 -6.35
CA GLY A 55 -16.33 7.28 -6.31
C GLY A 55 -17.01 7.42 -4.94
N ALA A 56 -16.68 6.56 -3.97
CA ALA A 56 -17.15 6.68 -2.59
C ALA A 56 -16.02 7.04 -1.61
N GLY A 57 -14.97 7.71 -2.10
CA GLY A 57 -13.81 8.17 -1.33
C GLY A 57 -12.65 7.17 -1.36
N ALA A 58 -11.42 7.69 -1.22
CA ALA A 58 -10.21 6.87 -1.17
C ALA A 58 -10.16 6.05 0.13
N ARG A 59 -9.87 4.76 0.02
CA ARG A 59 -9.71 3.84 1.15
C ARG A 59 -8.55 2.90 0.92
N GLU A 60 -7.82 2.56 1.98
CA GLU A 60 -6.82 1.50 1.93
C GLU A 60 -7.48 0.17 1.55
N ILE A 61 -6.94 -0.48 0.52
CA ILE A 61 -7.41 -1.80 0.07
C ILE A 61 -6.35 -2.87 0.20
N CYS A 62 -5.07 -2.49 0.26
CA CYS A 62 -3.96 -3.42 0.30
C CYS A 62 -2.75 -2.79 0.99
N ARG A 63 -2.04 -3.60 1.76
CA ARG A 63 -0.74 -3.28 2.35
C ARG A 63 0.23 -4.44 2.10
N PHE A 64 1.46 -4.14 1.69
CA PHE A 64 2.42 -5.19 1.39
C PHE A 64 3.86 -4.70 1.55
N VAL A 65 4.76 -5.66 1.73
CA VAL A 65 6.20 -5.45 1.83
C VAL A 65 6.84 -5.88 0.52
N ASP A 66 7.84 -5.16 0.03
CA ASP A 66 8.59 -5.52 -1.19
C ASP A 66 9.67 -6.57 -0.88
N GLU A 67 9.20 -7.77 -0.54
CA GLU A 67 10.02 -8.98 -0.41
C GLU A 67 9.42 -10.12 -1.26
N PRO A 68 10.24 -11.05 -1.79
CA PRO A 68 9.79 -12.08 -2.73
C PRO A 68 8.64 -12.95 -2.21
N ASP A 69 8.66 -13.28 -0.91
CA ASP A 69 7.71 -14.20 -0.27
C ASP A 69 6.67 -13.47 0.59
N ALA A 70 6.64 -12.13 0.54
CA ALA A 70 5.68 -11.35 1.30
C ALA A 70 4.26 -11.53 0.73
N VAL A 71 3.33 -11.91 1.60
CA VAL A 71 1.91 -12.04 1.25
C VAL A 71 1.25 -10.67 1.41
N PRO A 72 0.63 -10.12 0.35
CA PRO A 72 -0.09 -8.85 0.44
C PRO A 72 -1.36 -8.98 1.29
N GLU A 73 -1.57 -8.01 2.16
CA GLU A 73 -2.72 -7.94 3.06
C GLU A 73 -3.86 -7.14 2.44
N TRP A 74 -4.85 -7.85 1.90
CA TRP A 74 -6.04 -7.23 1.32
C TRP A 74 -7.12 -6.96 2.37
N ARG A 75 -7.83 -5.83 2.23
CA ARG A 75 -8.89 -5.41 3.16
C ARG A 75 -10.29 -5.56 2.56
N GLY A 76 -11.22 -5.99 3.42
CA GLY A 76 -12.65 -6.05 3.08
C GLY A 76 -12.96 -6.91 1.86
N ALA A 77 -13.74 -6.36 0.93
CA ALA A 77 -14.19 -7.04 -0.28
C ALA A 77 -13.06 -7.40 -1.26
N TRP A 78 -11.86 -6.83 -1.10
CA TRP A 78 -10.72 -7.10 -1.98
C TRP A 78 -10.02 -8.42 -1.65
N ARG A 79 -10.38 -9.10 -0.55
CA ARG A 79 -9.77 -10.38 -0.20
C ARG A 79 -10.16 -11.47 -1.20
N GLY A 80 -9.19 -11.86 -2.05
CA GLY A 80 -9.38 -12.87 -3.09
C GLY A 80 -10.09 -12.36 -4.33
N ASP A 81 -10.12 -11.04 -4.52
CA ASP A 81 -10.68 -10.43 -5.73
C ASP A 81 -9.80 -10.73 -6.96
N GLU A 82 -10.44 -10.94 -8.12
CA GLU A 82 -9.74 -11.24 -9.38
C GLU A 82 -8.82 -10.10 -9.85
N TRP A 83 -8.99 -8.88 -9.33
CA TRP A 83 -8.15 -7.73 -9.70
C TRP A 83 -6.86 -7.66 -8.89
N CYS A 84 -6.75 -8.41 -7.79
CA CYS A 84 -5.60 -8.33 -6.87
C CYS A 84 -4.26 -8.51 -7.58
N GLU A 85 -4.13 -9.52 -8.44
CA GLU A 85 -2.89 -9.79 -9.17
C GLU A 85 -2.53 -8.63 -10.13
N TRP A 86 -3.52 -8.11 -10.84
CA TRP A 86 -3.33 -6.98 -11.76
C TRP A 86 -2.93 -5.71 -11.00
N ILE A 87 -3.58 -5.42 -9.87
CA ILE A 87 -3.29 -4.26 -9.01
C ILE A 87 -1.83 -4.33 -8.53
N LEU A 88 -1.39 -5.50 -8.02
CA LEU A 88 -0.01 -5.68 -7.55
C LEU A 88 1.02 -5.55 -8.67
N SER A 89 0.70 -6.05 -9.87
CA SER A 89 1.58 -5.87 -11.03
C SER A 89 1.76 -4.40 -11.38
N ARG A 90 0.69 -3.59 -11.34
CA ARG A 90 0.78 -2.13 -11.55
C ARG A 90 1.53 -1.41 -10.45
N ALA A 91 1.26 -1.76 -9.19
CA ALA A 91 1.96 -1.21 -8.05
C ALA A 91 3.48 -1.46 -8.14
N ARG A 92 3.90 -2.69 -8.47
CA ARG A 92 5.32 -3.01 -8.67
C ARG A 92 5.95 -2.24 -9.83
N GLY A 93 5.18 -1.92 -10.87
CA GLY A 93 5.62 -1.02 -11.93
C GLY A 93 5.97 0.37 -11.40
N LEU A 94 5.09 0.95 -10.57
CA LEU A 94 5.32 2.26 -9.94
C LEU A 94 6.45 2.25 -8.90
N ILE A 95 6.70 1.12 -8.23
CA ILE A 95 7.87 1.00 -7.35
C ILE A 95 9.17 1.11 -8.16
N ALA A 96 9.22 0.49 -9.33
CA ALA A 96 10.39 0.53 -10.22
C ALA A 96 10.56 1.88 -10.92
N GLU A 97 9.45 2.51 -11.32
CA GLU A 97 9.43 3.80 -12.01
C GLU A 97 8.31 4.69 -11.43
N PRO A 98 8.58 5.40 -10.32
CA PRO A 98 7.62 6.30 -9.70
C PRO A 98 7.26 7.49 -10.60
N ASP A 99 6.05 8.02 -10.44
CA ASP A 99 5.64 9.22 -11.14
C ASP A 99 6.45 10.43 -10.65
N ASN A 100 7.14 11.09 -11.58
CA ASN A 100 7.83 12.36 -11.32
C ASN A 100 6.82 13.51 -11.41
N THR A 101 6.13 13.83 -10.32
CA THR A 101 5.44 15.13 -10.19
C THR A 101 6.40 16.28 -9.96
#